data_AF-A0A7C1M0B6-F1
#
_entry.id   AF-A0A7C1M0B6-F1
#
_cell.length_a   1.000
_cell.length_b   1.000
_cell.length_c   1.000
_cell.angle_alpha   90.00
_cell.angle_beta   90.00
_cell.angle_gamma   90.00
#
_symmetry.space_group_name_H-M   'P 1'
#
loop_
_entity.id
_entity.type
_entity.pdbx_description
1 polymer ?
#
loop_
_entity_poly.entity_id
_entity_poly.type
_entity_poly.pdbx_seq_one_letter_code
_entity_poly.pdbx_strand_id
1 'polypeptide(L)'
;MLSSYHDRLNPASAYSEYVGYYYEPPPGDGLWHEWFTAENLYSLDPDIKHPYMNQFTASIERELFRDASISATYIYRDWKNLMGPIDNVAIWSPVVLADPENPATIYTIYEQTNPDEHQYLIKNLKEGDPGIGSNTPYRRYWGFEFMFNKRFSNKWQLLASYVYSKAYGTMDNGFADDIGWGGSVESPNYWINADGNSTYDPTHMIKVQGTYIFPFGVYLTGHFRAITGNAWTRQIRTSRLAHGNVTFFTEKRGSNHYPIRKILDLRLEKTFVLAEKFRLGLMVDVFNVFNDDTITSWGTRTDYDWLLPADPDYYSSTDGHDLYGIVRPRQARIGIRLMF
;
A
#
# COMPACT_ATOMS: atom_id res chain seq x y z
N MET A 1 10.70 14.90 3.22
CA MET A 1 9.62 15.46 4.04
C MET A 1 8.58 15.99 3.06
N LEU A 2 7.31 15.62 3.19
CA LEU A 2 6.25 16.10 2.31
C LEU A 2 6.04 17.59 2.58
N SER A 3 6.50 18.45 1.66
CA SER A 3 6.29 19.90 1.77
C SER A 3 4.81 20.26 1.88
N SER A 4 3.92 19.46 1.27
CA SER A 4 2.47 19.60 1.37
C SER A 4 1.91 19.44 2.79
N TYR A 5 2.61 18.75 3.69
CA TYR A 5 2.18 18.65 5.08
C TYR A 5 2.43 19.95 5.85
N HIS A 6 3.51 20.67 5.50
CA HIS A 6 3.81 21.99 6.05
C HIS A 6 2.96 23.09 5.44
N ASP A 7 2.43 22.87 4.24
CA ASP A 7 1.58 23.83 3.55
C ASP A 7 0.32 24.19 4.36
N ARG A 8 -0.22 23.21 5.07
CA ARG A 8 -1.34 23.38 6.00
C ARG A 8 -1.05 24.40 7.12
N LEU A 9 0.21 24.55 7.52
CA LEU A 9 0.63 25.43 8.63
C LEU A 9 1.04 26.83 8.15
N ASN A 10 0.99 27.10 6.85
CA ASN A 10 1.27 28.43 6.35
C ASN A 10 0.15 29.40 6.75
N PRO A 11 0.48 30.63 7.17
CA PRO A 11 -0.54 31.60 7.47
C PRO A 11 -1.32 31.94 6.19
N ALA A 12 -2.63 32.20 6.31
CA ALA A 12 -3.49 32.63 5.22
C ALA A 12 -2.91 33.84 4.47
N SER A 13 -2.18 34.73 5.14
CA SER A 13 -1.50 35.86 4.50
C SER A 13 -0.46 35.44 3.46
N ALA A 14 0.14 34.26 3.57
CA ALA A 14 1.08 33.72 2.58
C ALA A 14 0.39 33.30 1.28
N TYR A 15 -0.91 33.00 1.32
CA TYR A 15 -1.71 32.52 0.20
C TYR A 15 -3.04 33.25 0.04
N SER A 16 -3.16 34.48 0.55
CA SER A 16 -4.43 35.22 0.58
C SER A 16 -5.00 35.53 -0.81
N GLU A 17 -4.19 35.38 -1.86
CA GLU A 17 -4.60 35.51 -3.26
C GLU A 17 -4.96 34.16 -3.92
N TYR A 18 -4.79 33.04 -3.21
CA TYR A 18 -5.11 31.70 -3.71
C TYR A 18 -6.58 31.39 -3.45
N VAL A 19 -7.41 31.85 -4.39
CA VAL A 19 -8.86 31.66 -4.39
C VAL A 19 -9.24 30.70 -5.52
N GLY A 20 -9.94 29.63 -5.19
CA GLY A 20 -10.53 28.71 -6.16
C GLY A 20 -11.95 29.14 -6.51
N TYR A 21 -12.32 29.04 -7.78
CA TYR A 21 -13.70 29.23 -8.24
C TYR A 21 -14.15 27.99 -9.02
N TYR A 22 -15.43 27.65 -8.91
CA TYR A 22 -16.08 26.69 -9.80
C TYR A 22 -17.18 27.37 -10.59
N TYR A 23 -17.40 26.90 -11.82
CA TYR A 23 -18.47 27.38 -12.68
C TYR A 23 -19.63 26.40 -12.64
N GLU A 24 -20.85 26.88 -12.41
CA GLU A 24 -22.05 26.05 -12.46
C GLU A 24 -22.77 26.20 -13.81
N PRO A 25 -22.60 25.27 -14.77
CA PRO A 25 -23.22 25.40 -16.09
C PRO A 25 -24.75 25.18 -16.05
N PRO A 26 -25.50 25.71 -17.04
CA PRO A 26 -26.93 25.44 -17.17
C PRO A 26 -27.24 23.94 -17.17
N PRO A 27 -28.30 23.49 -16.47
CA PRO A 27 -29.43 24.27 -15.95
C PRO A 27 -29.21 24.95 -14.59
N GLY A 28 -27.99 24.96 -14.05
CA GLY A 28 -27.61 25.78 -12.90
C GLY A 28 -27.62 27.28 -13.21
N ASP A 29 -27.05 28.11 -12.33
CA ASP A 29 -27.16 29.57 -12.43
C ASP A 29 -26.24 30.23 -13.47
N GLY A 30 -25.29 29.49 -14.05
CA GLY A 30 -24.37 30.01 -15.05
C GLY A 30 -23.36 31.00 -14.47
N LEU A 31 -23.09 30.94 -13.15
CA LEU A 31 -22.17 31.83 -12.46
C LEU A 31 -20.90 31.11 -12.00
N TRP A 32 -19.87 31.91 -11.74
CA TRP A 32 -18.70 31.49 -10.99
C TRP A 32 -18.96 31.67 -9.51
N HIS A 33 -18.79 30.58 -8.76
CA HIS A 33 -18.90 30.54 -7.32
C HIS A 33 -17.51 30.37 -6.74
N GLU A 34 -17.19 31.15 -5.70
CA GLU A 34 -15.99 30.88 -4.92
C GLU A 34 -16.11 29.49 -4.29
N TRP A 35 -15.09 28.66 -4.52
CA TRP A 35 -14.99 27.32 -3.99
C TRP A 35 -14.20 27.31 -2.67
N PHE A 36 -13.08 28.03 -2.63
CA PHE A 36 -12.25 28.10 -1.43
C PHE A 36 -11.36 29.35 -1.46
N THR A 37 -11.02 29.82 -0.27
CA THR A 37 -9.96 30.82 -0.02
C THR A 37 -9.02 30.26 1.05
N ALA A 38 -7.75 30.67 1.05
CA ALA A 38 -6.81 30.24 2.07
C ALA A 38 -7.21 30.75 3.47
N GLU A 39 -7.37 29.82 4.41
CA GLU A 39 -7.79 30.10 5.79
C GLU A 39 -6.77 29.58 6.82
N ASN A 40 -6.73 30.22 7.99
CA ASN A 40 -5.88 29.81 9.12
C ASN A 40 -6.54 28.69 9.95
N LEU A 41 -6.71 27.50 9.36
CA LEU A 41 -7.44 26.41 10.00
C LEU A 41 -6.57 25.46 10.84
N TYR A 42 -5.27 25.36 10.53
CA TYR A 42 -4.38 24.38 11.17
C TYR A 42 -3.47 25.01 12.21
N SER A 43 -3.27 24.26 13.29
CA SER A 43 -2.26 24.51 14.31
C SER A 43 -1.47 23.22 14.60
N LEU A 44 -0.29 23.37 15.20
CA LEU A 44 0.55 22.25 15.62
C LEU A 44 0.51 22.14 17.14
N ASP A 45 0.29 20.94 17.66
CA ASP A 45 0.38 20.66 19.09
C ASP A 45 1.81 20.99 19.59
N PRO A 46 1.97 21.88 20.59
CA PRO A 46 3.29 22.26 21.10
C PRO A 46 4.06 21.08 21.70
N ASP A 47 3.36 20.04 22.14
CA ASP A 47 3.96 18.83 22.73
C ASP A 47 4.10 17.69 21.71
N ILE A 48 3.94 17.98 20.41
CA ILE A 48 4.03 16.97 19.36
C ILE A 48 5.41 16.29 19.35
N LYS A 49 5.39 14.98 19.15
CA LYS A 49 6.58 14.14 19.08
C LYS A 49 6.69 13.47 17.72
N HIS A 50 7.91 13.32 17.23
CA HIS A 50 8.15 12.60 15.99
C HIS A 50 7.68 11.14 16.08
N PRO A 51 7.05 10.59 15.02
CA PRO A 51 6.79 9.17 14.89
C PRO A 51 8.08 8.38 14.98
N TYR A 52 8.03 7.25 15.67
CA TYR A 52 9.15 6.32 15.77
C TYR A 52 8.64 4.89 15.81
N MET A 53 9.54 3.92 15.77
CA MET A 53 9.20 2.50 15.81
C MET A 53 10.11 1.79 16.81
N ASN A 54 9.50 1.03 17.71
CA ASN A 54 10.23 0.03 18.50
C ASN A 54 10.35 -1.24 17.66
N GLN A 55 11.57 -1.77 17.53
CA GLN A 55 11.82 -3.04 16.85
C GLN A 55 12.52 -4.01 17.79
N PHE A 56 11.96 -5.21 17.90
CA PHE A 56 12.61 -6.36 18.51
C PHE A 56 12.96 -7.37 17.42
N THR A 57 14.17 -7.92 17.47
CA THR A 57 14.64 -8.93 16.53
C THR A 57 15.49 -9.96 17.25
N ALA A 58 15.16 -11.24 17.06
CA ALA A 58 15.91 -12.36 17.60
C ALA A 58 16.18 -13.34 16.45
N SER A 59 17.44 -13.79 16.33
CA SER A 59 17.85 -14.69 15.25
C SER A 59 18.74 -15.80 15.79
N ILE A 60 18.55 -17.01 15.27
CA ILE A 60 19.46 -18.13 15.45
C ILE A 60 19.95 -18.58 14.07
N GLU A 61 21.25 -18.76 13.94
CA GLU A 61 21.88 -19.26 12.73
C GLU A 61 22.77 -20.46 13.07
N ARG A 62 22.76 -21.47 12.20
CA ARG A 62 23.61 -22.64 12.33
C ARG A 62 24.14 -23.08 10.98
N GLU A 63 25.41 -23.46 10.93
CA GLU A 63 25.97 -24.20 9.80
C GLU A 63 25.31 -25.58 9.73
N LEU A 64 24.68 -25.89 8.59
CA LEU A 64 24.02 -27.17 8.36
C LEU A 64 25.01 -28.20 7.82
N PHE A 65 25.86 -27.78 6.89
CA PHE A 65 26.98 -28.52 6.33
C PHE A 65 27.95 -27.52 5.69
N ARG A 66 29.09 -28.01 5.20
CA ARG A 66 30.13 -27.16 4.61
C ARG A 66 29.55 -26.18 3.58
N ASP A 67 29.84 -24.90 3.78
CA ASP A 67 29.40 -23.78 2.96
C ASP A 67 27.88 -23.49 2.98
N ALA A 68 27.11 -24.11 3.87
CA ALA A 68 25.67 -23.92 4.00
C ALA A 68 25.23 -23.56 5.42
N SER A 69 24.44 -22.50 5.56
CA SER A 69 23.78 -22.15 6.82
C SER A 69 22.26 -22.10 6.70
N ILE A 70 21.60 -22.31 7.83
CA ILE A 70 20.18 -22.05 8.01
C ILE A 70 20.01 -21.06 9.16
N SER A 71 19.10 -20.11 9.01
CA SER A 71 18.71 -19.20 10.08
C SER A 71 17.21 -19.09 10.21
N ALA A 72 16.78 -18.80 11.43
CA ALA A 72 15.41 -18.44 11.76
C ALA A 72 15.44 -17.13 12.54
N THR A 73 14.68 -16.14 12.08
CA THR A 73 14.62 -14.79 12.64
C THR A 73 13.18 -14.44 12.95
N TYR A 74 12.92 -14.00 14.18
CA TYR A 74 11.68 -13.36 14.57
C TYR A 74 11.86 -11.84 14.59
N ILE A 75 10.92 -11.12 14.00
CA ILE A 75 10.89 -9.66 13.95
C ILE A 75 9.55 -9.21 14.51
N TYR A 76 9.58 -8.25 15.42
CA TYR A 76 8.41 -7.52 15.90
C TYR A 76 8.65 -6.02 15.78
N ARG A 77 7.66 -5.28 15.31
CA ARG A 77 7.68 -3.83 15.15
C ARG A 77 6.39 -3.23 15.68
N ASP A 78 6.51 -2.13 16.41
CA ASP A 78 5.41 -1.37 16.98
C ASP A 78 5.66 0.11 16.75
N TRP A 79 4.85 0.72 15.90
CA TRP A 79 4.96 2.14 15.57
C TRP A 79 4.28 2.97 16.67
N LYS A 80 4.93 4.07 17.02
CA LYS A 80 4.54 4.96 18.11
C LYS A 80 4.51 6.39 17.62
N ASN A 81 3.77 7.22 18.35
CA ASN A 81 3.61 8.65 18.06
C ASN A 81 3.10 8.89 16.63
N LEU A 82 2.18 8.04 16.14
CA LEU A 82 1.51 8.29 14.87
C LEU A 82 0.81 9.65 14.95
N MET A 83 1.01 10.48 13.93
CA MET A 83 0.52 11.84 13.88
C MET A 83 -0.62 11.97 12.88
N GLY A 84 -1.39 13.02 13.02
CA GLY A 84 -2.39 13.43 12.04
C GLY A 84 -3.16 14.66 12.52
N PRO A 85 -3.97 15.26 11.65
CA PRO A 85 -4.93 16.27 12.07
C PRO A 85 -6.06 15.63 12.87
N ILE A 86 -6.58 16.38 13.84
CA ILE A 86 -7.92 16.20 14.40
C ILE A 86 -8.69 17.50 14.19
N ASP A 87 -10.01 17.44 14.15
CA ASP A 87 -10.86 18.63 14.11
C ASP A 87 -11.57 18.81 15.46
N ASN A 88 -11.23 19.89 16.18
CA ASN A 88 -11.76 20.12 17.52
C ASN A 88 -13.21 20.63 17.54
N VAL A 89 -13.70 21.17 16.43
CA VAL A 89 -15.03 21.80 16.36
C VAL A 89 -16.01 21.03 15.48
N ALA A 90 -15.56 20.01 14.73
CA ALA A 90 -16.44 19.18 13.92
C ALA A 90 -17.51 18.46 14.76
N ILE A 91 -18.77 18.64 14.37
CA ILE A 91 -19.93 18.00 14.99
C ILE A 91 -20.49 16.95 14.05
N TRP A 92 -20.38 15.69 14.45
CA TRP A 92 -20.80 14.54 13.66
C TRP A 92 -22.18 14.01 14.08
N SER A 93 -23.04 13.75 13.10
CA SER A 93 -24.32 13.08 13.28
C SER A 93 -24.33 11.74 12.54
N PRO A 94 -24.83 10.65 13.13
CA PRO A 94 -24.91 9.37 12.45
C PRO A 94 -25.93 9.42 11.30
N VAL A 95 -25.56 8.83 10.18
CA VAL A 95 -26.40 8.63 8.99
C VAL A 95 -26.37 7.16 8.62
N VAL A 96 -27.52 6.63 8.23
CA VAL A 96 -27.69 5.24 7.83
C VAL A 96 -27.52 5.14 6.32
N LEU A 97 -26.61 4.27 5.88
CA LEU A 97 -26.39 3.98 4.47
C LEU A 97 -26.67 2.50 4.20
N ALA A 98 -27.55 2.21 3.25
CA ALA A 98 -27.72 0.85 2.74
C ALA A 98 -26.63 0.54 1.71
N ASP A 99 -26.12 -0.68 1.73
CA ASP A 99 -25.21 -1.15 0.69
C ASP A 99 -25.95 -1.13 -0.67
N PRO A 100 -25.42 -0.44 -1.70
CA PRO A 100 -26.06 -0.33 -3.00
C PRO A 100 -26.25 -1.69 -3.69
N GLU A 101 -25.42 -2.68 -3.37
CA GLU A 101 -25.44 -4.01 -4.00
C GLU A 101 -26.17 -5.04 -3.15
N ASN A 102 -26.25 -4.81 -1.84
CA ASN A 102 -27.04 -5.64 -0.94
C ASN A 102 -27.82 -4.76 0.05
N PRO A 103 -29.00 -4.23 -0.33
CA PRO A 103 -29.76 -3.31 0.50
C PRO A 103 -30.18 -3.83 1.90
N ALA A 104 -30.04 -5.13 2.16
CA ALA A 104 -30.23 -5.71 3.49
C ALA A 104 -29.06 -5.44 4.45
N THR A 105 -27.87 -5.13 3.92
CA THR A 105 -26.71 -4.70 4.69
C THR A 105 -26.76 -3.19 4.90
N ILE A 106 -26.67 -2.78 6.15
CA ILE A 106 -26.78 -1.38 6.57
C ILE A 106 -25.52 -0.97 7.32
N TYR A 107 -24.98 0.20 6.98
CA TYR A 107 -23.84 0.83 7.64
C TYR A 107 -24.26 2.10 8.35
N THR A 108 -23.67 2.36 9.52
CA THR A 108 -23.73 3.66 10.19
C THR A 108 -22.48 4.44 9.86
N ILE A 109 -22.66 5.52 9.09
CA ILE A 109 -21.63 6.50 8.77
C ILE A 109 -21.93 7.81 9.50
N TYR A 110 -21.09 8.81 9.33
CA TYR A 110 -21.21 10.09 10.02
C TYR A 110 -21.15 11.26 9.05
N GLU A 111 -22.09 12.18 9.20
CA GLU A 111 -22.14 13.44 8.49
C GLU A 111 -21.76 14.60 9.42
N GLN A 112 -20.85 15.46 8.99
CA GLN A 112 -20.55 16.70 9.70
C GLN A 112 -21.68 17.71 9.49
N THR A 113 -22.24 18.21 10.59
CA THR A 113 -23.39 19.13 10.61
C THR A 113 -22.99 20.60 10.53
N ASN A 114 -21.73 20.92 10.82
CA ASN A 114 -21.11 22.23 10.66
C ASN A 114 -19.92 22.15 9.66
N PRO A 115 -20.18 21.88 8.38
CA PRO A 115 -19.11 21.61 7.39
C PRO A 115 -18.23 22.83 7.08
N ASP A 116 -18.66 24.04 7.45
CA ASP A 116 -17.90 25.29 7.21
C ASP A 116 -17.08 25.73 8.44
N GLU A 117 -17.11 24.95 9.52
CA GLU A 117 -16.40 25.25 10.77
C GLU A 117 -15.33 24.20 11.04
N HIS A 118 -14.06 24.63 10.99
CA HIS A 118 -12.92 23.75 11.22
C HIS A 118 -11.89 24.39 12.15
N GLN A 119 -11.34 23.58 13.05
CA GLN A 119 -10.21 23.94 13.88
C GLN A 119 -9.27 22.75 13.99
N TYR A 120 -8.40 22.63 12.99
CA TYR A 120 -7.50 21.51 12.89
C TYR A 120 -6.31 21.64 13.84
N LEU A 121 -6.05 20.58 14.60
CA LEU A 121 -4.86 20.44 15.43
C LEU A 121 -4.08 19.23 14.95
N ILE A 122 -2.86 19.46 14.48
CA ILE A 122 -1.91 18.41 14.14
C ILE A 122 -1.24 17.94 15.43
N LYS A 123 -1.41 16.67 15.78
CA LYS A 123 -0.90 16.10 17.03
C LYS A 123 -0.53 14.63 16.88
N ASN A 124 0.03 14.04 17.95
CA ASN A 124 0.07 12.59 18.08
C ASN A 124 -1.33 12.07 18.43
N LEU A 125 -1.88 11.23 17.56
CA LEU A 125 -3.24 10.73 17.68
C LEU A 125 -3.36 9.75 18.85
N LYS A 126 -4.47 9.85 19.60
CA LYS A 126 -4.80 8.92 20.70
C LYS A 126 -6.29 8.58 20.69
N GLU A 127 -6.61 7.48 21.35
CA GLU A 127 -7.99 7.13 21.66
C GLU A 127 -8.66 8.26 22.44
N GLY A 128 -9.92 8.55 22.08
CA GLY A 128 -10.71 9.63 22.66
C GLY A 128 -10.49 11.01 22.05
N ASP A 129 -9.55 11.18 21.11
CA ASP A 129 -9.47 12.43 20.35
C ASP A 129 -10.75 12.63 19.49
N PRO A 130 -11.15 13.90 19.23
CA PRO A 130 -12.26 14.23 18.33
C PRO A 130 -12.17 13.49 16.98
N GLY A 131 -13.29 12.93 16.55
CA GLY A 131 -13.38 12.11 15.33
C GLY A 131 -12.85 10.68 15.46
N ILE A 132 -11.93 10.40 16.39
CA ILE A 132 -11.38 9.04 16.59
C ILE A 132 -12.30 8.20 17.49
N GLY A 133 -12.89 8.81 18.53
CA GLY A 133 -13.79 8.14 19.46
C GLY A 133 -13.09 7.02 20.24
N SER A 134 -13.70 5.83 20.32
CA SER A 134 -13.13 4.67 21.02
C SER A 134 -12.08 3.90 20.21
N ASN A 135 -11.70 4.39 19.03
CA ASN A 135 -10.66 3.73 18.23
C ASN A 135 -9.28 4.07 18.78
N THR A 136 -8.37 3.09 18.78
CA THR A 136 -6.98 3.32 19.16
C THR A 136 -6.13 3.44 17.89
N PRO A 137 -5.43 4.56 17.65
CA PRO A 137 -4.45 4.67 16.56
C PRO A 137 -3.23 3.79 16.84
N TYR A 138 -3.01 2.75 16.03
CA TYR A 138 -1.81 1.92 16.14
C TYR A 138 -1.46 1.24 14.82
N ARG A 139 -0.18 0.84 14.71
CA ARG A 139 0.34 0.00 13.64
C ARG A 139 1.42 -0.92 14.18
N ARG A 140 1.34 -2.20 13.83
CA ARG A 140 2.22 -3.27 14.30
C ARG A 140 2.59 -4.21 13.17
N TYR A 141 3.70 -4.89 13.34
CA TYR A 141 4.14 -5.95 12.45
C TYR A 141 4.81 -7.05 13.25
N TRP A 142 4.57 -8.30 12.88
CA TRP A 142 5.42 -9.40 13.27
C TRP A 142 5.75 -10.26 12.05
N GLY A 143 6.88 -10.97 12.11
CA GLY A 143 7.26 -11.92 11.07
C GLY A 143 8.29 -12.94 11.53
N PHE A 144 8.16 -14.14 10.99
CA PHE A 144 9.17 -15.18 11.01
C PHE A 144 9.83 -15.27 9.64
N GLU A 145 11.15 -15.13 9.61
CA GLU A 145 11.97 -15.33 8.43
C GLU A 145 12.83 -16.57 8.60
N PHE A 146 12.72 -17.49 7.66
CA PHE A 146 13.59 -18.64 7.54
C PHE A 146 14.48 -18.42 6.33
N MET A 147 15.79 -18.59 6.48
CA MET A 147 16.74 -18.43 5.39
C MET A 147 17.65 -19.66 5.32
N PHE A 148 17.84 -20.18 4.11
CA PHE A 148 18.85 -21.15 3.77
C PHE A 148 19.85 -20.51 2.81
N ASN A 149 21.13 -20.53 3.17
CA ASN A 149 22.18 -19.92 2.39
C ASN A 149 23.29 -20.94 2.12
N LYS A 150 23.38 -21.42 0.88
CA LYS A 150 24.49 -22.19 0.35
C LYS A 150 25.39 -21.28 -0.48
N ARG A 151 26.58 -20.98 0.04
CA ARG A 151 27.63 -20.26 -0.70
C ARG A 151 28.12 -21.10 -1.89
N PHE A 152 28.66 -20.43 -2.90
CA PHE A 152 29.16 -21.11 -4.08
C PHE A 152 30.30 -22.09 -3.76
N SER A 153 30.02 -23.38 -3.91
CA SER A 153 31.03 -24.44 -3.87
C SER A 153 30.51 -25.67 -4.59
N ASN A 154 31.41 -26.56 -5.03
CA ASN A 154 31.04 -27.77 -5.80
C ASN A 154 30.12 -27.46 -7.01
N LYS A 155 30.39 -26.33 -7.69
CA LYS A 155 29.68 -25.83 -8.88
C LYS A 155 28.28 -25.27 -8.65
N TRP A 156 27.83 -25.07 -7.40
CA TRP A 156 26.50 -24.49 -7.15
C TRP A 156 26.41 -23.60 -5.92
N GLN A 157 25.43 -22.69 -5.98
CA GLN A 157 25.00 -21.85 -4.87
C GLN A 157 23.47 -21.78 -4.84
N LEU A 158 22.91 -21.53 -3.66
CA LEU A 158 21.47 -21.38 -3.46
C LEU A 158 21.21 -20.44 -2.28
N LEU A 159 20.34 -19.48 -2.48
CA LEU A 159 19.74 -18.69 -1.41
C LEU A 159 18.24 -18.89 -1.48
N ALA A 160 17.66 -19.42 -0.41
CA ALA A 160 16.23 -19.60 -0.28
C ALA A 160 15.75 -18.92 1.00
N SER A 161 14.60 -18.25 0.94
CA SER A 161 13.96 -17.70 2.11
C SER A 161 12.46 -17.90 2.10
N TYR A 162 11.89 -18.01 3.29
CA TYR A 162 10.47 -18.01 3.54
C TYR A 162 10.15 -17.00 4.65
N VAL A 163 9.28 -16.05 4.37
CA VAL A 163 8.74 -15.11 5.35
C VAL A 163 7.27 -15.42 5.57
N TYR A 164 6.90 -15.61 6.83
CA TYR A 164 5.53 -15.59 7.29
C TYR A 164 5.34 -14.39 8.20
N SER A 165 4.53 -13.42 7.77
CA SER A 165 4.41 -12.13 8.46
C SER A 165 2.99 -11.61 8.46
N LYS A 166 2.76 -10.60 9.31
CA LYS A 166 1.53 -9.84 9.36
C LYS A 166 1.83 -8.38 9.71
N ALA A 167 1.48 -7.45 8.82
CA ALA A 167 1.34 -6.03 9.11
C ALA A 167 -0.13 -5.70 9.40
N TYR A 168 -0.40 -5.05 10.53
CA TYR A 168 -1.77 -4.79 10.97
C TYR A 168 -1.89 -3.57 11.87
N GLY A 169 -3.07 -2.98 11.91
CA GLY A 169 -3.36 -1.80 12.71
C GLY A 169 -4.64 -1.10 12.25
N THR A 170 -4.96 0.00 12.92
CA THR A 170 -6.00 0.95 12.52
C THR A 170 -5.43 2.05 11.62
N MET A 171 -4.12 2.25 11.66
CA MET A 171 -3.37 3.15 10.79
C MET A 171 -2.63 2.32 9.74
N ASP A 172 -2.78 2.67 8.46
CA ASP A 172 -2.23 1.88 7.36
C ASP A 172 -0.70 2.03 7.23
N ASN A 173 -0.11 1.27 6.32
CA ASN A 173 1.30 1.33 5.95
C ASN A 173 1.54 1.87 4.53
N GLY A 174 0.62 2.68 4.03
CA GLY A 174 0.74 3.42 2.79
C GLY A 174 1.62 4.66 2.91
N PHE A 175 1.55 5.48 1.86
CA PHE A 175 2.42 6.63 1.73
C PHE A 175 2.07 7.70 2.77
N ALA A 176 3.02 7.93 3.70
CA ALA A 176 2.92 8.94 4.75
C ALA A 176 1.73 8.80 5.71
N ASP A 177 1.27 7.57 5.94
CA ASP A 177 0.24 7.29 6.96
C ASP A 177 0.71 7.56 8.39
N ASP A 178 2.02 7.54 8.63
CA ASP A 178 2.60 7.89 9.94
C ASP A 178 2.29 9.33 10.38
N ILE A 179 1.87 10.17 9.44
CA ILE A 179 1.48 11.56 9.66
C ILE A 179 0.03 11.84 9.20
N GLY A 180 -0.79 10.80 9.02
CA GLY A 180 -2.21 10.97 8.69
C GLY A 180 -2.44 11.54 7.29
N TRP A 181 -1.55 11.25 6.33
CA TRP A 181 -1.72 11.70 4.94
C TRP A 181 -2.59 10.76 4.10
N GLY A 182 -2.52 9.44 4.30
CA GLY A 182 -3.24 8.49 3.45
C GLY A 182 -4.71 8.29 3.79
N GLY A 183 -5.30 9.14 4.64
CA GLY A 183 -6.74 9.18 4.89
C GLY A 183 -7.15 10.32 5.83
N SER A 184 -8.46 10.57 5.89
CA SER A 184 -9.09 11.58 6.75
C SER A 184 -9.22 11.10 8.19
N VAL A 185 -8.09 10.97 8.90
CA VAL A 185 -8.02 10.47 10.28
C VAL A 185 -8.82 11.30 11.29
N GLU A 186 -9.11 12.56 10.96
CA GLU A 186 -9.98 13.48 11.69
C GLU A 186 -11.46 13.12 11.60
N SER A 187 -11.86 12.29 10.63
CA SER A 187 -13.25 11.86 10.44
C SER A 187 -13.50 10.50 11.12
N PRO A 188 -14.62 10.32 11.83
CA PRO A 188 -15.02 9.02 12.36
C PRO A 188 -15.21 7.96 11.27
N ASN A 189 -15.49 8.38 10.04
CA ASN A 189 -15.66 7.47 8.91
C ASN A 189 -14.36 6.75 8.52
N TYR A 190 -13.19 7.34 8.74
CA TYR A 190 -11.89 6.69 8.49
C TYR A 190 -11.70 5.46 9.38
N TRP A 191 -12.25 5.51 10.59
CA TRP A 191 -12.07 4.47 11.61
C TRP A 191 -13.06 3.31 11.47
N ILE A 192 -14.10 3.44 10.64
CA ILE A 192 -15.06 2.37 10.37
C ILE A 192 -14.30 1.17 9.78
N ASN A 193 -14.36 0.04 10.48
CA ASN A 193 -13.68 -1.21 10.13
C ASN A 193 -12.16 -1.07 9.90
N ALA A 194 -11.54 -0.04 10.48
CA ALA A 194 -10.14 0.29 10.23
C ALA A 194 -9.14 -0.70 10.82
N ASP A 195 -9.44 -1.31 11.97
CA ASP A 195 -8.57 -2.32 12.58
C ASP A 195 -8.49 -3.53 11.66
N GLY A 196 -7.31 -3.90 11.17
CA GLY A 196 -7.16 -5.05 10.30
C GLY A 196 -5.76 -5.20 9.71
N ASN A 197 -5.64 -6.00 8.65
CA ASN A 197 -4.38 -6.11 7.93
C ASN A 197 -4.11 -4.80 7.20
N SER A 198 -2.86 -4.33 7.27
CA SER A 198 -2.42 -3.17 6.49
C SER A 198 -2.40 -3.51 5.00
N THR A 199 -2.53 -2.51 4.13
CA THR A 199 -2.57 -2.67 2.67
C THR A 199 -1.35 -3.45 2.16
N TYR A 200 -0.14 -3.07 2.58
CA TYR A 200 1.09 -3.79 2.23
C TYR A 200 1.40 -4.87 3.27
N ASP A 201 0.63 -5.96 3.24
CA ASP A 201 0.82 -7.15 4.08
C ASP A 201 1.07 -8.41 3.23
N PRO A 202 2.27 -8.62 2.68
CA PRO A 202 2.58 -9.86 1.98
C PRO A 202 2.74 -11.00 3.01
N THR A 203 1.63 -11.64 3.39
CA THR A 203 1.58 -12.61 4.49
C THR A 203 2.55 -13.77 4.33
N HIS A 204 2.67 -14.29 3.10
CA HIS A 204 3.63 -15.35 2.75
C HIS A 204 4.54 -14.88 1.63
N MET A 205 5.85 -15.02 1.83
CA MET A 205 6.84 -14.79 0.78
C MET A 205 7.86 -15.92 0.71
N ILE A 206 7.90 -16.64 -0.40
CA ILE A 206 8.96 -17.59 -0.73
C ILE A 206 9.83 -16.97 -1.82
N LYS A 207 11.14 -16.96 -1.62
CA LYS A 207 12.11 -16.55 -2.64
C LYS A 207 13.22 -17.58 -2.71
N VAL A 208 13.53 -18.05 -3.91
CA VAL A 208 14.59 -19.04 -4.14
C VAL A 208 15.42 -18.57 -5.32
N GLN A 209 16.70 -18.30 -5.12
CA GLN A 209 17.65 -18.01 -6.19
C GLN A 209 18.80 -18.99 -6.14
N GLY A 210 19.17 -19.55 -7.27
CA GLY A 210 20.24 -20.54 -7.35
C GLY A 210 21.01 -20.43 -8.64
N THR A 211 22.23 -20.94 -8.64
CA THR A 211 23.04 -21.09 -9.85
C THR A 211 23.77 -22.42 -9.80
N TYR A 212 23.76 -23.13 -10.92
CA TYR A 212 24.52 -24.36 -11.14
C TYR A 212 25.41 -24.21 -12.38
N ILE A 213 26.69 -24.56 -12.25
CA ILE A 213 27.64 -24.59 -13.36
C ILE A 213 27.75 -26.03 -13.88
N PHE A 214 27.20 -26.25 -15.06
CA PHE A 214 27.38 -27.47 -15.82
C PHE A 214 28.78 -27.54 -16.46
N PRO A 215 29.23 -28.72 -16.91
CA PRO A 215 30.43 -28.85 -17.73
C PRO A 215 30.44 -27.88 -18.92
N PHE A 216 31.64 -27.63 -19.46
CA PHE A 216 31.85 -26.79 -20.64
C PHE A 216 31.44 -25.32 -20.47
N GLY A 217 31.43 -24.79 -19.25
CA GLY A 217 31.15 -23.36 -19.02
C GLY A 217 29.70 -22.98 -19.31
N VAL A 218 28.76 -23.87 -19.01
CA VAL A 218 27.32 -23.60 -19.08
C VAL A 218 26.81 -23.29 -17.67
N TYR A 219 26.12 -22.17 -17.52
CA TYR A 219 25.60 -21.67 -16.26
C TYR A 219 24.08 -21.62 -16.35
N LEU A 220 23.40 -22.24 -15.40
CA LEU A 220 21.96 -22.13 -15.23
C LEU A 220 21.68 -21.39 -13.93
N THR A 221 21.01 -20.26 -14.03
CA THR A 221 20.55 -19.48 -12.88
C THR A 221 19.03 -19.47 -12.88
N GLY A 222 18.44 -19.70 -11.71
CA GLY A 222 17.00 -19.61 -11.52
C GLY A 222 16.67 -18.67 -10.38
N HIS A 223 15.59 -17.92 -10.53
CA HIS A 223 15.01 -17.06 -9.49
C HIS A 223 13.50 -17.27 -9.45
N PHE A 224 13.04 -17.92 -8.39
CA PHE A 224 11.64 -18.17 -8.12
C PHE A 224 11.17 -17.26 -6.99
N ARG A 225 9.97 -16.68 -7.14
CA ARG A 225 9.25 -15.98 -6.08
C ARG A 225 7.79 -16.40 -6.05
N ALA A 226 7.28 -16.69 -4.86
CA ALA A 226 5.86 -16.82 -4.57
C ALA A 226 5.50 -15.86 -3.44
N ILE A 227 4.72 -14.82 -3.73
CA ILE A 227 4.45 -13.73 -2.77
C ILE A 227 2.94 -13.50 -2.75
N THR A 228 2.33 -13.57 -1.56
CA THR A 228 0.94 -13.14 -1.33
C THR A 228 0.79 -11.71 -1.83
N GLY A 229 -0.26 -11.45 -2.61
CA GLY A 229 -0.54 -10.10 -3.04
C GLY A 229 -0.92 -9.19 -1.87
N ASN A 230 -0.97 -7.89 -2.12
CA ASN A 230 -1.34 -6.92 -1.09
C ASN A 230 -2.75 -7.21 -0.54
N ALA A 231 -2.99 -6.80 0.70
CA ALA A 231 -4.32 -6.84 1.27
C ALA A 231 -5.20 -5.79 0.57
N TRP A 232 -6.48 -6.09 0.42
CA TRP A 232 -7.47 -5.16 -0.10
C TRP A 232 -8.75 -5.27 0.72
N THR A 233 -9.56 -4.22 0.63
CA THR A 233 -10.81 -4.10 1.37
C THR A 233 -11.83 -3.43 0.48
N ARG A 234 -13.05 -3.98 0.43
CA ARG A 234 -14.16 -3.32 -0.25
C ARG A 234 -14.53 -2.01 0.45
N GLN A 235 -14.82 -0.99 -0.35
CA GLN A 235 -15.18 0.35 0.08
C GLN A 235 -16.45 0.82 -0.64
N ILE A 236 -17.25 1.64 0.02
CA ILE A 236 -18.33 2.38 -0.62
C ILE A 236 -17.99 3.86 -0.57
N ARG A 237 -18.20 4.56 -1.69
CA ARG A 237 -18.25 6.01 -1.71
C ARG A 237 -19.70 6.47 -1.60
N THR A 238 -19.99 7.33 -0.64
CA THR A 238 -21.35 7.85 -0.46
C THR A 238 -21.71 8.83 -1.57
N SER A 239 -23.01 9.09 -1.76
CA SER A 239 -23.47 10.34 -2.34
C SER A 239 -22.93 11.55 -1.54
N ARG A 240 -22.98 12.75 -2.12
CA ARG A 240 -22.47 13.96 -1.47
C ARG A 240 -23.24 14.22 -0.17
N LEU A 241 -22.52 14.21 0.96
CA LEU A 241 -22.98 14.70 2.25
C LEU A 241 -22.62 16.19 2.39
N ALA A 242 -23.05 16.83 3.47
CA ALA A 242 -22.83 18.25 3.73
C ALA A 242 -21.34 18.67 3.62
N HIS A 243 -20.42 17.83 4.08
CA HIS A 243 -18.97 18.05 4.05
C HIS A 243 -18.26 17.34 2.87
N GLY A 244 -19.02 16.81 1.90
CA GLY A 244 -18.50 16.11 0.73
C GLY A 244 -18.79 14.61 0.71
N ASN A 245 -18.17 13.90 -0.24
CA ASN A 245 -18.31 12.44 -0.31
C ASN A 245 -17.43 11.77 0.74
N VAL A 246 -17.98 10.78 1.42
CA VAL A 246 -17.24 9.92 2.35
C VAL A 246 -16.88 8.61 1.65
N THR A 247 -15.70 8.09 1.93
CA THR A 247 -15.33 6.71 1.57
C THR A 247 -14.99 5.96 2.85
N PHE A 248 -15.58 4.79 3.04
CA PHE A 248 -15.38 3.98 4.24
C PHE A 248 -15.28 2.49 3.88
N PHE A 249 -14.71 1.69 4.79
CA PHE A 249 -14.60 0.24 4.59
C PHE A 249 -15.88 -0.49 4.96
N THR A 250 -16.35 -1.36 4.08
CA THR A 250 -17.58 -2.15 4.27
C THR A 250 -17.36 -3.44 5.06
N GLU A 251 -16.10 -3.82 5.21
CA GLU A 251 -15.62 -5.00 5.92
C GLU A 251 -14.32 -4.64 6.66
N LYS A 252 -13.87 -5.51 7.56
CA LYS A 252 -12.60 -5.31 8.29
C LYS A 252 -11.44 -5.07 7.31
N ARG A 253 -10.61 -4.06 7.55
CA ARG A 253 -9.46 -3.73 6.69
C ARG A 253 -8.59 -4.96 6.40
N GLY A 254 -8.30 -5.17 5.12
CA GLY A 254 -7.45 -6.24 4.64
C GLY A 254 -8.00 -7.64 4.92
N SER A 255 -9.33 -7.80 4.97
CA SER A 255 -9.98 -9.11 5.05
C SER A 255 -9.66 -9.99 3.84
N ASN A 256 -9.32 -9.38 2.71
CA ASN A 256 -9.00 -10.05 1.47
C ASN A 256 -7.56 -9.73 1.02
N HIS A 257 -6.97 -10.62 0.21
CA HIS A 257 -5.66 -10.42 -0.40
C HIS A 257 -5.74 -10.73 -1.88
N TYR A 258 -4.91 -10.05 -2.69
CA TYR A 258 -4.72 -10.47 -4.07
C TYR A 258 -4.04 -11.87 -4.12
N PRO A 259 -4.28 -12.67 -5.17
CA PRO A 259 -3.73 -14.01 -5.27
C PRO A 259 -2.21 -14.06 -5.14
N ILE A 260 -1.69 -15.21 -4.69
CA ILE A 260 -0.24 -15.44 -4.60
C ILE A 260 0.36 -15.45 -6.01
N ARG A 261 1.25 -14.48 -6.26
CA ARG A 261 2.01 -14.37 -7.51
C ARG A 261 3.18 -15.33 -7.53
N LYS A 262 3.23 -16.23 -8.53
CA LYS A 262 4.26 -17.28 -8.65
C LYS A 262 5.07 -17.08 -9.93
N ILE A 263 6.26 -16.49 -9.80
CA ILE A 263 7.10 -16.18 -10.95
C ILE A 263 8.42 -16.94 -10.86
N LEU A 264 8.73 -17.69 -11.92
CA LEU A 264 10.03 -18.27 -12.18
C LEU A 264 10.71 -17.50 -13.31
N ASP A 265 11.90 -17.00 -13.04
CA ASP A 265 12.81 -16.41 -14.03
C ASP A 265 14.02 -17.34 -14.17
N LEU A 266 14.45 -17.59 -15.41
CA LEU A 266 15.59 -18.45 -15.72
C LEU A 266 16.60 -17.71 -16.61
N ARG A 267 17.88 -17.94 -16.36
CA ARG A 267 19.00 -17.55 -17.22
C ARG A 267 19.81 -18.77 -17.59
N LEU A 268 20.08 -18.94 -18.88
CA LEU A 268 21.10 -19.85 -19.40
C LEU A 268 22.23 -19.03 -20.00
N GLU A 269 23.46 -19.22 -19.51
CA GLU A 269 24.65 -18.56 -20.05
C GLU A 269 25.68 -19.62 -20.49
N LYS A 270 26.26 -19.44 -21.68
CA LYS A 270 27.36 -20.23 -22.21
C LYS A 270 28.58 -19.34 -22.36
N THR A 271 29.66 -19.70 -21.70
CA THR A 271 30.95 -19.00 -21.80
C THR A 271 31.90 -19.75 -22.71
N PHE A 272 32.37 -19.08 -23.75
CA PHE A 272 33.40 -19.54 -24.67
C PHE A 272 34.74 -18.90 -24.31
N VAL A 273 35.81 -19.69 -24.32
CA VAL A 273 37.18 -19.16 -24.20
C VAL A 273 37.67 -18.86 -25.60
N LEU A 274 37.91 -17.58 -25.90
CA LEU A 274 38.41 -17.14 -27.22
C LEU A 274 39.94 -17.10 -27.24
N ALA A 275 40.55 -16.62 -26.15
CA ALA A 275 41.98 -16.58 -25.90
C ALA A 275 42.23 -16.53 -24.38
N GLU A 276 43.50 -16.54 -23.93
CA GLU A 276 43.85 -16.62 -22.50
C GLU A 276 43.12 -15.61 -21.62
N LYS A 277 43.02 -14.36 -22.09
CA LYS A 277 42.32 -13.27 -21.38
C LYS A 277 40.88 -13.07 -21.83
N PHE A 278 40.54 -13.48 -23.05
CA PHE A 278 39.27 -13.16 -23.68
C PHE A 278 38.25 -14.29 -23.56
N ARG A 279 37.09 -13.98 -22.98
CA ARG A 279 35.93 -14.89 -22.91
C ARG A 279 34.68 -14.22 -23.46
N LEU A 280 33.86 -14.98 -24.16
CA LEU A 280 32.58 -14.53 -24.69
C LEU A 280 31.45 -15.31 -24.00
N GLY A 281 30.59 -14.61 -23.26
CA GLY A 281 29.36 -15.13 -22.69
C GLY A 281 28.17 -14.84 -23.59
N LEU A 282 27.46 -15.88 -24.03
CA LEU A 282 26.14 -15.76 -24.66
C LEU A 282 25.09 -16.13 -23.62
N MET A 283 24.12 -15.24 -23.38
CA MET A 283 23.09 -15.46 -22.36
C MET A 283 21.69 -15.32 -22.93
N VAL A 284 20.79 -16.16 -22.43
CA VAL A 284 19.35 -16.10 -22.69
C VAL A 284 18.63 -16.06 -21.35
N ASP A 285 17.83 -15.03 -21.15
CA ASP A 285 16.92 -14.88 -20.01
C ASP A 285 15.48 -15.14 -20.47
N VAL A 286 14.74 -15.90 -19.66
CA VAL A 286 13.30 -16.05 -19.78
C VAL A 286 12.68 -15.63 -18.45
N PHE A 287 11.96 -14.52 -18.45
CA PHE A 287 11.21 -14.00 -17.31
C PHE A 287 9.78 -14.52 -17.35
N ASN A 288 9.20 -14.78 -16.18
CA ASN A 288 7.87 -15.38 -16.05
C ASN A 288 7.72 -16.63 -16.96
N VAL A 289 8.55 -17.64 -16.70
CA VAL A 289 8.57 -18.91 -17.45
C VAL A 289 7.19 -19.55 -17.48
N PHE A 290 6.42 -19.48 -16.39
CA PHE A 290 5.07 -20.02 -16.32
C PHE A 290 4.04 -19.26 -17.16
N ASN A 291 4.38 -18.05 -17.62
CA ASN A 291 3.44 -17.12 -18.26
C ASN A 291 2.20 -16.89 -17.37
N ASP A 292 2.45 -16.74 -16.06
CA ASP A 292 1.45 -16.41 -15.05
C ASP A 292 0.76 -15.08 -15.42
N ASP A 293 -0.54 -14.97 -15.16
CA ASP A 293 -1.40 -13.80 -15.40
C ASP A 293 -2.04 -13.28 -14.10
N THR A 294 -1.50 -13.70 -12.95
CA THR A 294 -1.95 -13.29 -11.61
C THR A 294 -2.25 -11.79 -11.51
N ILE A 295 -3.44 -11.49 -10.98
CA ILE A 295 -3.90 -10.13 -10.72
C ILE A 295 -3.09 -9.49 -9.60
N THR A 296 -2.73 -8.23 -9.80
CA THR A 296 -1.93 -7.42 -8.86
C THR A 296 -2.70 -6.24 -8.28
N SER A 297 -3.74 -5.77 -8.96
CA SER A 297 -4.63 -4.72 -8.46
C SER A 297 -5.94 -4.70 -9.26
N TRP A 298 -7.04 -4.38 -8.58
CA TRP A 298 -8.33 -4.06 -9.18
C TRP A 298 -9.03 -2.92 -8.42
N GLY A 299 -10.14 -2.42 -8.97
CA GLY A 299 -11.06 -1.53 -8.28
C GLY A 299 -11.70 -2.20 -7.06
N THR A 300 -11.65 -1.53 -5.92
CA THR A 300 -12.23 -2.01 -4.64
C THR A 300 -13.27 -1.07 -4.07
N ARG A 301 -13.63 -0.02 -4.81
CA ARG A 301 -14.58 1.00 -4.36
C ARG A 301 -15.79 1.00 -5.28
N THR A 302 -16.96 0.86 -4.68
CA THR A 302 -18.29 0.96 -5.33
C THR A 302 -18.73 2.43 -5.33
N ASP A 303 -19.60 2.80 -6.28
CA ASP A 303 -20.15 4.15 -6.46
C ASP A 303 -19.08 5.23 -6.70
N TYR A 304 -17.99 4.86 -7.39
CA TYR A 304 -16.93 5.77 -7.82
C TYR A 304 -16.96 6.03 -9.33
N ASP A 305 -18.12 6.37 -9.85
CA ASP A 305 -18.31 6.65 -11.27
C ASP A 305 -18.09 8.13 -11.60
N TRP A 306 -17.26 8.39 -12.61
CA TRP A 306 -17.03 9.74 -13.15
C TRP A 306 -17.96 10.08 -14.31
N LEU A 307 -18.47 9.04 -14.98
CA LEU A 307 -19.43 9.16 -16.08
C LEU A 307 -20.84 8.96 -15.52
N LEU A 308 -21.81 9.68 -16.09
CA LEU A 308 -23.21 9.48 -15.74
C LEU A 308 -23.73 8.21 -16.43
N PRO A 309 -24.74 7.52 -15.88
CA PRO A 309 -25.33 6.33 -16.51
C PRO A 309 -25.86 6.53 -17.94
N ALA A 310 -26.06 7.77 -18.36
CA ALA A 310 -26.47 8.14 -19.71
C ALA A 310 -25.30 8.26 -20.71
N ASP A 311 -24.06 8.19 -20.24
CA ASP A 311 -22.87 8.24 -21.09
C ASP A 311 -22.66 6.89 -21.82
N PRO A 312 -22.41 6.88 -23.14
CA PRO A 312 -22.19 5.64 -23.89
C PRO A 312 -20.99 4.82 -23.41
N ASP A 313 -20.02 5.44 -22.74
CA ASP A 313 -18.83 4.78 -22.16
C ASP A 313 -18.99 4.51 -20.65
N TYR A 314 -20.21 4.64 -20.11
CA TYR A 314 -20.50 4.34 -18.71
C TYR A 314 -20.36 2.86 -18.41
N TYR A 315 -19.49 2.55 -17.45
CA TYR A 315 -19.41 1.25 -16.78
C TYR A 315 -19.62 1.48 -15.30
N SER A 316 -20.59 0.78 -14.71
CA SER A 316 -20.90 0.93 -13.30
C SER A 316 -19.76 0.36 -12.44
N SER A 317 -19.27 1.19 -11.51
CA SER A 317 -18.42 0.82 -10.39
C SER A 317 -19.19 -0.13 -9.46
N THR A 318 -19.29 -1.38 -9.88
CA THR A 318 -19.79 -2.51 -9.10
C THR A 318 -18.62 -3.23 -8.41
N ASP A 319 -18.89 -4.15 -7.48
CA ASP A 319 -17.89 -4.98 -6.79
C ASP A 319 -17.07 -5.88 -7.73
N GLY A 320 -17.34 -5.84 -9.04
CA GLY A 320 -16.72 -6.62 -10.09
C GLY A 320 -15.31 -6.17 -10.47
N HIS A 321 -14.46 -5.88 -9.49
CA HIS A 321 -12.99 -5.89 -9.59
C HIS A 321 -12.42 -5.39 -10.93
N ASP A 322 -12.68 -4.12 -11.28
CA ASP A 322 -12.11 -3.51 -12.49
C ASP A 322 -10.61 -3.73 -12.53
N LEU A 323 -10.14 -4.53 -13.47
CA LEU A 323 -8.78 -5.03 -13.48
C LEU A 323 -7.81 -3.90 -13.83
N TYR A 324 -7.05 -3.43 -12.83
CA TYR A 324 -6.06 -2.36 -13.03
C TYR A 324 -4.69 -2.88 -13.43
N GLY A 325 -4.34 -4.10 -13.01
CA GLY A 325 -3.04 -4.65 -13.35
C GLY A 325 -2.89 -6.13 -13.09
N ILE A 326 -2.19 -6.78 -14.01
CA ILE A 326 -1.70 -8.16 -13.88
C ILE A 326 -0.17 -8.16 -13.94
N VAL A 327 0.42 -9.30 -13.58
CA VAL A 327 1.86 -9.51 -13.76
C VAL A 327 2.27 -9.39 -15.23
N ARG A 328 3.53 -9.02 -15.47
CA ARG A 328 4.07 -8.98 -16.84
C ARG A 328 4.05 -10.40 -17.44
N PRO A 329 3.68 -10.55 -18.72
CA PRO A 329 3.69 -11.84 -19.40
C PRO A 329 5.13 -12.36 -19.54
N ARG A 330 5.27 -13.56 -20.11
CA ARG A 330 6.58 -14.12 -20.42
C ARG A 330 7.38 -13.17 -21.31
N GLN A 331 8.62 -12.89 -20.92
CA GLN A 331 9.55 -12.06 -21.69
C GLN A 331 10.85 -12.82 -21.90
N ALA A 332 11.43 -12.71 -23.09
CA ALA A 332 12.74 -13.26 -23.40
C ALA A 332 13.75 -12.13 -23.66
N ARG A 333 15.00 -12.33 -23.24
CA ARG A 333 16.10 -11.40 -23.50
C ARG A 333 17.34 -12.18 -23.89
N ILE A 334 18.05 -11.70 -24.89
CA ILE A 334 19.35 -12.24 -25.32
C ILE A 334 20.40 -11.20 -24.96
N GLY A 335 21.54 -11.66 -24.45
CA GLY A 335 22.67 -10.82 -24.12
C GLY A 335 23.99 -11.42 -24.58
N ILE A 336 24.96 -10.56 -24.77
CA ILE A 336 26.35 -10.92 -25.06
C ILE A 336 27.23 -10.20 -24.05
N ARG A 337 28.21 -10.89 -23.49
CA ARG A 337 29.21 -10.31 -22.57
C ARG A 337 30.60 -10.69 -23.04
N LEU A 338 31.44 -9.69 -23.28
CA LEU A 338 32.87 -9.89 -23.49
C LEU A 338 33.58 -9.66 -22.14
N MET A 339 34.45 -10.59 -21.76
CA MET A 339 35.27 -10.53 -20.55
C MET A 339 36.75 -10.53 -20.99
N PHE A 340 37.57 -9.67 -20.40
CA PHE A 340 38.99 -9.49 -20.73
C PHE A 340 39.85 -9.28 -19.49
#